data_AF-A0A183LME5-F1
#
_entry.id   AF-A0A183LME5-F1
#
_cell.length_a   1.000
_cell.length_b   1.000
_cell.length_c   1.000
_cell.angle_alpha   90.00
_cell.angle_beta   90.00
_cell.angle_gamma   90.00
#
_symmetry.space_group_name_H-M   'P 1'
#
loop_
_entity.id
_entity.type
_entity.pdbx_description
1 polymer ?
#
loop_
_entity_poly.entity_id
_entity_poly.type
_entity_poly.pdbx_seq_one_letter_code
_entity_poly.pdbx_strand_id
1 'polypeptide(L)'
;YKNILDIINIIDEQGGTNANVKTTVGKAKAAFLQLRKIWNSKQLSTNIKIRILNINVKAVLLYGAEIWRTSTTIIKKERTNQLSSEEEIRKRRWKWIGHKLRKSSNCITRQVLTWNPKGKRKRGRPKNTLRWKIESDMKRMNNNWKELEMSAADRVGCRMLVSGLCSFTRSNRLK
;
A
#
# COMPACT_ATOMS: atom_id res chain seq x y z
N TYR A 1 1.19 -40.69 10.74
CA TYR A 1 1.87 -39.67 11.57
C TYR A 1 3.12 -39.07 10.91
N LYS A 2 3.99 -39.87 10.27
CA LYS A 2 5.21 -39.39 9.56
C LYS A 2 4.87 -38.41 8.41
N ASN A 3 3.91 -38.75 7.55
CA ASN A 3 3.52 -37.93 6.39
C ASN A 3 3.02 -36.50 6.69
N ILE A 4 2.39 -36.23 7.84
CA ILE A 4 1.84 -34.88 8.13
C ILE A 4 2.96 -33.93 8.57
N LEU A 5 3.92 -34.45 9.34
CA LEU A 5 5.08 -33.66 9.76
C LEU A 5 5.98 -33.32 8.56
N ASP A 6 6.11 -34.27 7.62
CA ASP A 6 6.89 -34.10 6.40
C ASP A 6 6.27 -33.04 5.48
N ILE A 7 4.94 -33.04 5.29
CA ILE A 7 4.22 -32.01 4.51
C ILE A 7 4.41 -30.61 5.13
N ILE A 8 4.39 -30.50 6.46
CA ILE A 8 4.59 -29.21 7.15
C ILE A 8 6.03 -28.71 7.00
N ASN A 9 7.03 -29.60 6.97
CA ASN A 9 8.42 -29.20 6.74
C ASN A 9 8.68 -28.77 5.29
N ILE A 10 8.04 -29.40 4.30
CA ILE A 10 8.15 -28.99 2.89
C ILE A 10 7.60 -27.57 2.66
N ILE A 11 6.57 -27.17 3.41
CA ILE A 11 5.99 -25.81 3.34
C ILE A 11 6.93 -24.76 3.95
N ASP A 12 7.75 -25.14 4.93
CA ASP A 12 8.74 -24.27 5.60
C ASP A 12 9.91 -23.91 4.65
N GLU A 13 10.27 -24.79 3.72
CA GLU A 13 11.40 -24.61 2.81
C GLU A 13 11.07 -23.78 1.55
N GLN A 14 9.81 -23.72 1.11
CA GLN A 14 9.44 -23.12 -0.19
C GLN A 14 8.76 -21.73 -0.14
N GLY A 15 8.49 -21.17 1.05
CA GLY A 15 7.55 -20.04 1.20
C GLY A 15 8.16 -18.69 1.61
N GLY A 16 8.61 -17.89 0.64
CA GLY A 16 9.05 -16.51 0.86
C GLY A 16 7.96 -15.56 1.40
N THR A 17 7.89 -15.40 2.72
CA THR A 17 7.55 -14.17 3.49
C THR A 17 7.86 -14.48 4.96
N ASN A 18 9.14 -14.29 5.29
CA ASN A 18 9.92 -15.21 6.15
C ASN A 18 9.61 -15.14 7.66
N ALA A 19 8.94 -14.10 8.16
CA ALA A 19 8.74 -13.89 9.60
C ALA A 19 7.36 -14.33 10.10
N ASN A 20 6.29 -13.90 9.44
CA ASN A 20 4.92 -14.14 9.91
C ASN A 20 4.44 -15.56 9.60
N VAL A 21 4.88 -16.12 8.46
CA VAL A 21 4.59 -17.51 8.09
C VAL A 21 5.32 -18.46 9.03
N LYS A 22 6.62 -18.22 9.28
CA LYS A 22 7.45 -19.04 10.17
C LYS A 22 6.96 -19.06 11.61
N THR A 23 6.54 -17.91 12.15
CA THR A 23 5.95 -17.81 13.49
C THR A 23 4.59 -18.52 13.58
N THR A 24 3.78 -18.47 12.53
CA THR A 24 2.47 -19.16 12.48
C THR A 24 2.62 -20.67 12.33
N VAL A 25 3.55 -21.12 11.50
CA VAL A 25 3.93 -22.54 11.38
C VAL A 25 4.50 -23.05 12.71
N GLY A 26 5.34 -22.27 13.39
CA GLY A 26 5.81 -22.57 14.74
C GLY A 26 4.67 -22.73 15.75
N LYS A 27 3.69 -21.83 15.73
CA LYS A 27 2.47 -21.92 16.58
C LYS A 27 1.62 -23.14 16.23
N ALA A 28 1.46 -23.45 14.94
CA ALA A 28 0.73 -24.65 14.50
C ALA A 28 1.45 -25.94 14.95
N LYS A 29 2.78 -26.00 14.80
CA LYS A 29 3.62 -27.11 15.30
C LYS A 29 3.46 -27.27 16.82
N ALA A 30 3.50 -26.18 17.58
CA ALA A 30 3.31 -26.19 19.04
C ALA A 30 1.90 -26.64 19.46
N ALA A 31 0.86 -26.11 18.82
CA ALA A 31 -0.53 -26.51 19.07
C ALA A 31 -0.74 -28.00 18.74
N PHE A 32 -0.15 -28.50 17.65
CA PHE A 32 -0.23 -29.90 17.28
C PHE A 32 0.47 -30.82 18.28
N LEU A 33 1.61 -30.39 18.84
CA LEU A 33 2.31 -31.09 19.92
C LEU A 33 1.48 -31.15 21.21
N GLN A 34 0.74 -30.09 21.55
CA GLN A 34 -0.19 -30.09 22.70
C GLN A 34 -1.35 -31.07 22.50
N LEU A 35 -1.86 -31.16 21.26
CA LEU A 35 -2.92 -32.10 20.90
C LEU A 35 -2.47 -33.57 20.92
N ARG A 36 -1.16 -33.87 21.02
CA ARG A 36 -0.61 -35.24 21.11
C ARG A 36 -1.25 -36.06 22.23
N LYS A 37 -1.54 -35.44 23.38
CA LYS A 37 -2.21 -36.09 24.52
C LYS A 37 -3.65 -36.50 24.18
N ILE A 38 -4.35 -35.71 23.36
CA ILE A 38 -5.73 -35.97 22.92
C ILE A 38 -5.77 -37.09 21.86
N TRP A 39 -4.79 -37.13 20.96
CA TRP A 39 -4.67 -38.21 19.96
C TRP A 39 -4.42 -39.59 20.59
N ASN A 40 -3.64 -39.64 21.67
CA ASN A 40 -3.31 -40.86 22.40
C ASN A 40 -4.38 -41.29 23.43
N SER A 41 -5.36 -40.42 23.73
CA SER A 41 -6.43 -40.75 24.68
C SER A 41 -7.39 -41.80 24.12
N LYS A 42 -7.72 -42.81 24.92
CA LYS A 42 -8.75 -43.82 24.58
C LYS A 42 -10.18 -43.32 24.80
N GLN A 43 -10.38 -42.19 25.50
CA GLN A 43 -11.72 -41.63 25.78
C GLN A 43 -12.41 -41.04 24.53
N LEU A 44 -11.66 -40.59 23.53
CA LEU A 44 -12.22 -40.01 22.32
C LEU A 44 -12.33 -41.05 21.21
N SER A 45 -13.51 -41.14 20.60
CA SER A 45 -13.74 -41.99 19.43
C SER A 45 -12.92 -41.52 18.23
N THR A 46 -12.54 -42.47 17.38
CA THR A 46 -11.74 -42.25 16.17
C THR A 46 -12.40 -41.26 15.21
N ASN A 47 -13.73 -41.22 15.18
CA ASN A 47 -14.50 -40.31 14.33
C ASN A 47 -14.35 -38.83 14.73
N ILE A 48 -14.31 -38.53 16.03
CA ILE A 48 -14.13 -37.16 16.53
C ILE A 48 -12.71 -36.68 16.21
N LYS A 49 -11.72 -37.56 16.40
CA LYS A 49 -10.32 -37.34 16.03
C LYS A 49 -10.16 -37.00 14.54
N ILE A 50 -10.77 -37.79 13.65
CA ILE A 50 -10.73 -37.52 12.19
C ILE A 50 -11.39 -36.18 11.83
N ARG A 51 -12.54 -35.83 12.45
CA ARG A 51 -13.20 -34.53 12.23
C ARG A 51 -12.30 -33.36 12.62
N ILE A 52 -11.62 -33.45 13.76
CA ILE A 52 -10.70 -32.40 14.22
C ILE A 52 -9.52 -32.24 13.24
N LEU A 53 -8.96 -33.35 12.74
CA LEU A 53 -7.88 -33.27 11.76
C LEU A 53 -8.35 -32.59 10.47
N ASN A 54 -9.52 -32.99 9.95
CA ASN A 54 -10.08 -32.43 8.74
C ASN A 54 -10.37 -30.93 8.85
N ILE A 55 -10.82 -30.46 10.02
CA ILE A 55 -11.03 -29.04 10.29
C ILE A 55 -9.71 -28.27 10.25
N ASN A 56 -8.67 -28.77 10.93
CA ASN A 56 -7.35 -28.13 10.95
C ASN A 56 -6.69 -28.12 9.56
N VAL A 57 -6.76 -29.22 8.82
CA VAL A 57 -6.22 -29.32 7.46
C VAL A 57 -6.93 -28.34 6.51
N LYS A 58 -8.26 -28.26 6.56
CA LYS A 58 -9.03 -27.29 5.77
C LYS A 58 -8.68 -25.85 6.13
N ALA A 59 -8.50 -25.54 7.42
CA ALA A 59 -8.12 -24.21 7.87
C ALA A 59 -6.74 -23.79 7.36
N VAL A 60 -5.73 -24.68 7.44
CA VAL A 60 -4.38 -24.42 6.94
C VAL A 60 -4.36 -24.25 5.42
N LEU A 61 -5.07 -25.11 4.68
CA LEU A 61 -5.18 -25.01 3.22
C LEU A 61 -5.87 -23.71 2.77
N LEU A 62 -6.98 -23.35 3.43
CA LEU A 62 -7.72 -22.12 3.13
C LEU A 62 -6.85 -20.89 3.37
N TYR A 63 -6.18 -20.84 4.53
CA TYR A 63 -5.29 -19.74 4.88
C TYR A 63 -4.10 -19.62 3.91
N GLY A 64 -3.50 -20.74 3.51
CA GLY A 64 -2.46 -20.76 2.49
C GLY A 64 -2.93 -20.21 1.14
N ALA A 65 -4.15 -20.57 0.72
CA ALA A 65 -4.76 -20.07 -0.51
C ALA A 65 -5.05 -18.55 -0.46
N GLU A 66 -5.53 -18.04 0.69
CA GLU A 66 -5.77 -16.61 0.91
C GLU A 66 -4.46 -15.80 0.89
N ILE A 67 -3.41 -16.31 1.55
CA ILE A 67 -2.08 -15.69 1.53
C ILE A 67 -1.51 -15.69 0.12
N TRP A 68 -1.54 -16.83 -0.58
CA TRP A 68 -0.99 -16.90 -1.94
C TRP A 68 -1.72 -15.93 -2.88
N ARG A 69 -3.05 -15.84 -2.78
CA ARG A 69 -3.86 -14.92 -3.58
C ARG A 69 -3.56 -13.45 -3.28
N THR A 70 -3.39 -13.09 -2.00
CA THR A 70 -3.04 -11.73 -1.59
C THR A 70 -1.60 -11.37 -1.97
N SER A 71 -0.62 -12.24 -1.70
CA SER A 71 0.79 -12.06 -2.07
C SER A 71 0.97 -11.93 -3.58
N THR A 72 0.32 -12.77 -4.39
CA THR A 72 0.37 -12.65 -5.85
C THR A 72 -0.29 -11.36 -6.37
N THR A 73 -1.35 -10.87 -5.70
CA THR A 73 -1.98 -9.59 -6.04
C THR A 73 -1.08 -8.41 -5.69
N ILE A 74 -0.43 -8.44 -4.53
CA ILE A 74 0.55 -7.44 -4.09
C ILE A 74 1.75 -7.45 -5.06
N ILE A 75 2.33 -8.61 -5.35
CA ILE A 75 3.46 -8.75 -6.28
C ILE A 75 3.09 -8.29 -7.69
N LYS A 76 1.89 -8.63 -8.21
CA LYS A 76 1.42 -8.13 -9.51
C LYS A 76 1.30 -6.61 -9.51
N LYS A 77 0.77 -6.01 -8.43
CA LYS A 77 0.66 -4.56 -8.26
C LYS A 77 2.02 -3.86 -8.15
N GLU A 78 3.00 -4.48 -7.52
CA GLU A 78 4.38 -3.99 -7.45
C GLU A 78 5.08 -4.09 -8.81
N ARG A 79 4.90 -5.21 -9.54
CA ARG A 79 5.51 -5.45 -10.85
C ARG A 79 4.94 -4.57 -11.96
N THR A 80 3.64 -4.24 -11.93
CA THR A 80 3.05 -3.42 -13.00
C THR A 80 3.40 -1.94 -12.93
N ASN A 81 4.14 -1.47 -11.90
CA ASN A 81 4.43 -0.03 -11.68
C ASN A 81 3.18 0.86 -11.87
N GLN A 82 1.98 0.30 -11.67
CA GLN A 82 0.73 0.97 -12.00
C GLN A 82 0.58 2.12 -11.01
N LEU A 83 0.73 3.35 -11.53
CA LEU A 83 0.49 4.57 -10.77
C LEU A 83 -0.94 4.51 -10.25
N SER A 84 -1.10 4.73 -8.95
CA SER A 84 -2.40 4.87 -8.31
C SER A 84 -3.22 5.91 -9.08
N SER A 85 -4.54 5.72 -9.18
CA SER A 85 -5.43 6.74 -9.77
C SER A 85 -5.21 8.12 -9.14
N GLU A 86 -4.90 8.17 -7.84
CA GLU A 86 -4.50 9.40 -7.15
C GLU A 86 -3.18 10.02 -7.64
N GLU A 87 -2.19 9.19 -7.94
CA GLU A 87 -0.89 9.63 -8.46
C GLU A 87 -1.03 10.11 -9.89
N GLU A 88 -1.87 9.45 -10.69
CA GLU A 88 -2.16 9.89 -12.04
C GLU A 88 -2.91 11.23 -12.07
N ILE A 89 -3.93 11.40 -11.21
CA ILE A 89 -4.63 12.67 -11.03
C ILE A 89 -3.65 13.76 -10.56
N ARG A 90 -2.76 13.45 -9.62
CA ARG A 90 -1.73 14.38 -9.13
C ARG A 90 -0.77 14.77 -10.25
N LYS A 91 -0.28 13.81 -11.04
CA LYS A 91 0.62 14.04 -12.18
C LYS A 91 -0.02 14.94 -13.23
N ARG A 92 -1.28 14.68 -13.60
CA ARG A 92 -2.05 15.50 -14.56
C ARG A 92 -2.27 16.92 -14.02
N ARG A 93 -2.62 17.05 -12.74
CA ARG A 93 -2.78 18.35 -12.06
C ARG A 93 -1.49 19.17 -12.10
N TRP A 94 -0.36 18.58 -11.71
CA TRP A 94 0.92 19.28 -11.66
C TRP A 94 1.49 19.60 -13.04
N LYS A 95 1.22 18.75 -14.05
CA LYS A 95 1.51 19.08 -15.46
C LYS A 95 0.73 20.32 -15.93
N TRP A 96 -0.54 20.44 -15.55
CA TRP A 96 -1.37 21.61 -15.85
C TRP A 96 -0.89 22.87 -15.11
N ILE A 97 -0.57 22.76 -13.81
CA ILE A 97 -0.02 23.88 -13.02
C ILE A 97 1.28 24.39 -13.64
N GLY A 98 2.22 23.50 -13.97
CA GLY A 98 3.45 23.89 -14.64
C GLY A 98 3.22 24.58 -15.99
N HIS A 99 2.23 24.14 -16.77
CA HIS A 99 1.85 24.83 -18.00
C HIS A 99 1.28 26.24 -17.74
N LYS A 100 0.48 26.42 -16.68
CA LYS A 100 -0.11 27.72 -16.33
C LYS A 100 0.91 28.69 -15.75
N LEU A 101 1.87 28.22 -14.96
CA LEU A 101 2.94 29.06 -14.41
C LEU A 101 3.89 29.60 -15.49
N ARG A 102 4.05 28.88 -16.61
CA ARG A 102 4.80 29.35 -17.78
C ARG A 102 4.09 30.41 -18.62
N LYS A 103 2.79 30.66 -18.40
CA LYS A 103 2.08 31.74 -19.09
C LYS A 103 2.48 33.09 -18.48
N SER A 104 2.28 34.16 -19.26
CA SER A 104 2.55 35.52 -18.80
C SER A 104 1.83 35.81 -17.48
N SER A 105 2.44 36.62 -16.62
CA SER A 105 1.89 37.08 -15.34
C SER A 105 0.52 37.77 -15.51
N ASN A 106 0.28 38.34 -16.69
CA ASN A 106 -0.98 39.02 -17.04
C ASN A 106 -2.11 38.04 -17.40
N CYS A 107 -1.83 36.74 -17.52
CA CYS A 107 -2.87 35.77 -17.80
C CYS A 107 -3.76 35.57 -16.56
N ILE A 108 -5.07 35.80 -16.72
CA ILE A 108 -6.10 35.62 -15.68
C ILE A 108 -5.95 34.25 -15.00
N THR A 109 -5.70 33.19 -15.76
CA THR A 109 -5.56 31.83 -15.21
C THR A 109 -4.32 31.64 -14.34
N ARG A 110 -3.26 32.43 -14.52
CA ARG A 110 -2.07 32.42 -13.65
C ARG A 110 -2.32 33.23 -12.39
N GLN A 111 -2.99 34.38 -12.50
CA GLN A 111 -3.38 35.19 -11.35
C GLN A 111 -4.32 34.42 -10.42
N VAL A 112 -5.30 33.68 -10.97
CA VAL A 112 -6.22 32.84 -10.19
C VAL A 112 -5.49 31.75 -9.38
N LEU A 113 -4.35 31.24 -9.86
CA LEU A 113 -3.58 30.22 -9.13
C LEU A 113 -2.90 30.77 -7.88
N THR A 114 -2.41 32.02 -7.93
CA THR A 114 -1.72 32.69 -6.83
C THR A 114 -2.65 33.58 -6.00
N TRP A 115 -3.87 33.83 -6.48
CA TRP A 115 -4.83 34.69 -5.82
C TRP A 115 -5.28 34.16 -4.47
N ASN A 116 -5.08 34.98 -3.44
CA ASN A 116 -5.60 34.74 -2.10
C ASN A 116 -6.89 35.57 -1.90
N PRO A 117 -8.09 34.97 -1.97
CA PRO A 117 -9.32 35.72 -1.75
C PRO A 117 -9.34 36.24 -0.31
N LYS A 118 -9.29 37.57 -0.15
CA LYS A 118 -9.44 38.22 1.15
C LYS A 118 -10.88 38.02 1.63
N GLY A 119 -11.06 37.32 2.75
CA GLY A 119 -12.37 37.11 3.37
C GLY A 119 -12.43 35.90 4.30
N LYS A 120 -13.35 35.93 5.26
CA LYS A 120 -13.61 34.80 6.16
C LYS A 120 -14.51 33.77 5.47
N ARG A 121 -14.13 32.50 5.48
CA ARG A 121 -14.98 31.39 4.99
C ARG A 121 -16.12 31.11 5.97
N LYS A 122 -17.31 30.78 5.46
CA LYS A 122 -18.43 30.27 6.29
C LYS A 122 -18.06 28.94 6.94
N ARG A 123 -18.40 28.77 8.23
CA ARG A 123 -18.21 27.54 9.01
C ARG A 123 -19.03 26.40 8.37
N GLY A 124 -18.45 25.21 8.20
CA GLY A 124 -19.13 24.01 7.68
C GLY A 124 -18.76 23.57 6.25
N ARG A 125 -18.15 24.43 5.41
CA ARG A 125 -17.70 24.02 4.07
C ARG A 125 -16.39 23.22 4.13
N PRO A 126 -16.31 22.00 3.54
CA PRO A 126 -15.07 21.22 3.51
C PRO A 126 -13.90 22.00 2.90
N LYS A 127 -12.69 21.84 3.46
CA LYS A 127 -11.43 22.44 2.95
C LYS A 127 -10.92 21.68 1.70
N ASN A 128 -11.70 21.61 0.63
CA ASN A 128 -11.33 20.88 -0.60
C ASN A 128 -10.95 21.80 -1.77
N THR A 129 -10.48 23.02 -1.51
CA THR A 129 -10.11 23.97 -2.58
C THR A 129 -8.82 23.52 -3.27
N LEU A 130 -8.75 23.70 -4.60
CA LEU A 130 -7.57 23.39 -5.43
C LEU A 130 -6.26 23.89 -4.78
N ARG A 131 -6.28 25.09 -4.20
CA ARG A 131 -5.13 25.68 -3.50
C ARG A 131 -4.65 24.89 -2.28
N TRP A 132 -5.53 24.41 -1.41
CA TRP A 132 -5.13 23.58 -0.26
C TRP A 132 -4.50 22.25 -0.71
N LYS A 133 -5.04 21.65 -1.78
CA LYS A 133 -4.46 20.44 -2.37
C LYS A 133 -3.05 20.72 -2.93
N ILE A 134 -2.84 21.89 -3.54
CA ILE A 134 -1.53 22.32 -4.03
C ILE A 134 -0.58 22.60 -2.86
N GLU A 135 -0.99 23.37 -1.86
CA GLU A 135 -0.18 23.69 -0.68
C GLU A 135 0.19 22.43 0.12
N SER A 136 -0.72 21.47 0.25
CA SER A 136 -0.42 20.19 0.90
C SER A 136 0.58 19.35 0.10
N ASP A 137 0.47 19.33 -1.23
CA ASP A 137 1.45 18.66 -2.09
C ASP A 137 2.82 19.39 -2.06
N MET A 138 2.85 20.73 -1.95
CA MET A 138 4.09 21.51 -1.85
C MET A 138 4.78 21.29 -0.50
N LYS A 139 4.02 21.28 0.60
CA LYS A 139 4.55 20.95 1.93
C LYS A 139 5.19 19.56 1.97
N ARG A 140 4.64 18.60 1.22
CA ARG A 140 5.22 17.25 1.09
C ARG A 140 6.57 17.25 0.36
N MET A 141 6.82 18.21 -0.52
CA MET A 141 8.09 18.33 -1.25
C MET A 141 9.12 19.20 -0.54
N ASN A 142 8.76 19.85 0.58
CA ASN A 142 9.59 20.88 1.22
C ASN A 142 9.99 22.02 0.26
N ASN A 143 9.09 22.40 -0.66
CA ASN A 143 9.35 23.41 -1.69
C ASN A 143 8.46 24.64 -1.51
N ASN A 144 9.03 25.81 -1.78
CA ASN A 144 8.35 27.10 -1.75
C ASN A 144 7.78 27.50 -3.12
N TRP A 145 6.82 28.44 -3.13
CA TRP A 145 6.24 28.97 -4.38
C TRP A 145 7.28 29.56 -5.33
N LYS A 146 8.31 30.23 -4.80
CA LYS A 146 9.41 30.79 -5.59
C LYS A 146 10.24 29.71 -6.29
N GLU A 147 10.59 28.65 -5.58
CA GLU A 147 11.35 27.50 -6.13
C GLU A 147 10.53 26.74 -7.18
N LEU A 148 9.21 26.70 -6.98
CA LEU A 148 8.29 26.08 -7.92
C LEU A 148 8.13 26.90 -9.20
N GLU A 149 8.07 28.23 -9.11
CA GLU A 149 8.07 29.10 -10.29
C GLU A 149 9.38 28.97 -11.07
N MET A 150 10.52 28.96 -10.37
CA MET A 150 11.85 28.77 -10.97
C MET A 150 11.97 27.41 -11.66
N SER A 151 11.50 26.34 -11.02
CA SER A 151 11.51 24.99 -11.59
C SER A 151 10.47 24.80 -12.70
N ALA A 152 9.36 25.55 -12.69
CA ALA A 152 8.33 25.50 -13.72
C ALA A 152 8.74 26.25 -14.99
N ALA A 153 9.62 27.25 -14.87
CA ALA A 153 10.21 28.00 -15.98
C ALA A 153 11.00 27.07 -16.92
N ASP A 154 11.77 26.13 -16.37
CA ASP A 154 12.43 25.07 -17.13
C ASP A 154 11.49 23.87 -17.39
N ARG A 155 11.49 23.35 -18.62
CA ARG A 155 10.70 22.18 -19.02
C ARG A 155 11.22 20.90 -18.37
N VAL A 156 12.53 20.80 -18.16
CA VAL A 156 13.17 19.64 -17.51
C VAL A 156 12.94 19.70 -16.00
N GLY A 157 13.19 20.84 -15.35
CA GLY A 157 12.86 21.09 -13.95
C GLY A 157 11.40 20.81 -13.61
N CYS A 158 10.47 21.23 -14.47
CA CYS A 158 9.04 20.97 -14.29
C CYS A 158 8.71 19.47 -14.36
N ARG A 159 9.40 18.74 -15.24
CA ARG A 159 9.23 17.27 -15.35
C ARG A 159 9.80 16.56 -14.13
N MET A 160 10.93 17.01 -13.61
CA MET A 160 11.59 16.47 -12.41
C MET A 160 10.77 16.70 -11.14
N LEU A 161 10.14 17.87 -10.99
CA LEU A 161 9.18 18.11 -9.90
C LEU A 161 7.97 17.16 -9.97
N VAL A 162 7.39 17.00 -11.16
CA VAL A 162 6.22 16.15 -11.39
C VAL A 162 6.54 14.66 -11.16
N SER A 163 7.74 14.20 -11.54
CA SER A 163 8.17 12.83 -11.27
C SER A 163 8.48 12.61 -9.79
N GLY A 164 9.18 13.55 -9.12
CA GLY A 164 9.45 13.50 -7.68
C GLY A 164 8.18 13.37 -6.83
N LEU A 165 7.11 14.07 -7.21
CA LEU A 165 5.77 13.99 -6.59
C LEU A 165 5.14 12.60 -6.67
N CYS A 166 5.46 11.81 -7.70
CA CYS A 166 4.92 10.47 -7.90
C CYS A 166 5.82 9.39 -7.28
N SER A 167 7.10 9.68 -7.04
CA SER A 167 8.06 8.75 -6.44
C SER A 167 8.01 8.74 -4.90
N PHE A 168 7.72 9.89 -4.27
CA PHE A 168 7.63 10.02 -2.81
C PHE A 168 6.49 9.19 -2.19
N THR A 169 5.42 8.94 -2.95
CA THR A 169 4.30 8.08 -2.53
C THR A 169 4.63 6.60 -2.58
N ARG A 170 5.57 6.18 -3.44
CA ARG A 170 6.05 4.80 -3.53
C ARG A 170 6.92 4.42 -2.32
N SER A 171 7.78 5.35 -1.86
CA SER A 171 8.65 5.14 -0.69
C SER A 171 7.88 5.05 0.64
N ASN A 172 6.83 5.86 0.82
CA ASN A 172 6.03 5.86 2.06
C ASN A 172 5.04 4.68 2.18
N ARG A 173 4.87 3.83 1.16
CA ARG A 173 4.09 2.57 1.27
C ARG A 173 4.93 1.37 1.69
N LEU A 174 6.26 1.49 1.64
CA LEU A 174 7.21 0.43 1.97
C LEU A 174 7.77 0.56 3.40
N LYS A 175 7.25 1.51 4.18
CA LYS A 175 7.45 1.66 5.63
C LYS A 175 6.15 1.34 6.34
#